data_AF-A0A960ARZ7-F1
#
_entry.id   AF-A0A960ARZ7-F1
#
_cell.length_a   1.000
_cell.length_b   1.000
_cell.length_c   1.000
_cell.angle_alpha   90.00
_cell.angle_beta   90.00
_cell.angle_gamma   90.00
#
_symmetry.space_group_name_H-M   'P 1'
#
loop_
_entity.id
_entity.type
_entity.pdbx_description
1 polymer ?
#
loop_
_entity_poly.entity_id
_entity_poly.type
_entity_poly.pdbx_seq_one_letter_code
_entity_poly.pdbx_strand_id
1 'polypeptide(L)'
;MKRLILLAALLPLGACSQIAQLQPVAGAEVTAVRIATNDVLVDKNVPIGVAPVCDLEGELYICKGTTRTGQEIRSEAKSLEAFGATTTEYGAYSPAVVSLKVTVGAREIFNGQVETVLAENAQEAK
;
A
#
# COMPACT_ATOMS: atom_id res chain seq x y z
N MET A 1 -19.54 -43.09 -50.14
CA MET A 1 -20.30 -42.60 -48.97
C MET A 1 -19.42 -41.59 -48.24
N LYS A 2 -19.99 -40.41 -47.98
CA LYS A 2 -19.33 -39.16 -47.57
C LYS A 2 -19.58 -38.94 -46.09
N ARG A 3 -18.54 -38.64 -45.31
CA ARG A 3 -18.48 -38.07 -43.93
C ARG A 3 -17.15 -38.51 -43.32
N LEU A 4 -16.23 -37.65 -42.87
CA LEU A 4 -16.18 -36.84 -41.63
C LEU A 4 -14.65 -36.68 -41.41
N ILE A 5 -13.99 -35.56 -41.10
CA ILE A 5 -14.11 -34.62 -39.97
C ILE A 5 -13.07 -33.50 -40.21
N LEU A 6 -13.46 -32.25 -39.92
CA LEU A 6 -12.56 -31.11 -39.72
C LEU A 6 -11.65 -31.37 -38.50
N LEU A 7 -10.33 -31.25 -38.64
CA LEU A 7 -9.44 -31.01 -37.49
C LEU A 7 -8.86 -29.60 -37.64
N ALA A 8 -9.48 -28.65 -36.95
CA ALA A 8 -8.96 -27.32 -36.74
C ALA A 8 -7.70 -27.42 -35.87
N ALA A 9 -6.55 -27.10 -36.46
CA ALA A 9 -5.29 -26.94 -35.73
C ALA A 9 -5.33 -25.63 -34.93
N LEU A 10 -5.98 -25.65 -33.76
CA LEU A 10 -5.78 -24.66 -32.71
C LEU A 10 -4.42 -24.93 -32.07
N LEU A 11 -3.37 -24.34 -32.64
CA LEU A 11 -2.10 -24.17 -31.95
C LEU A 11 -2.36 -23.21 -30.77
N PRO A 12 -2.20 -23.64 -29.51
CA PRO A 12 -2.24 -22.70 -28.40
C PRO A 12 -1.07 -21.75 -28.59
N LEU A 13 -1.38 -20.46 -28.82
CA LEU A 13 -0.46 -19.38 -28.54
C LEU A 13 -0.02 -19.60 -27.09
N GLY A 14 1.21 -20.07 -26.90
CA GLY A 14 1.83 -20.17 -25.59
C GLY A 14 1.79 -18.79 -24.98
N ALA A 15 0.78 -18.54 -24.14
CA ALA A 15 0.73 -17.36 -23.32
C ALA A 15 1.99 -17.43 -22.46
N CYS A 16 2.93 -16.54 -22.73
CA CYS A 16 4.05 -16.28 -21.87
C CYS A 16 3.46 -15.92 -20.50
N SER A 17 3.27 -16.90 -19.62
CA SER A 17 2.98 -16.67 -18.21
C SER A 17 4.28 -16.18 -17.56
N GLN A 18 4.82 -15.06 -18.04
CA GLN A 18 5.73 -14.24 -17.26
C GLN A 18 4.90 -13.48 -16.24
N ILE A 19 4.23 -14.22 -15.35
CA ILE A 19 4.04 -13.73 -14.00
C ILE A 19 5.40 -13.96 -13.33
N ALA A 20 6.40 -13.21 -13.77
CA ALA A 20 7.56 -13.01 -12.95
C ALA A 20 7.00 -12.30 -11.72
N GLN A 21 6.81 -13.03 -10.63
CA GLN A 21 6.55 -12.43 -9.33
C GLN A 21 7.70 -11.46 -9.11
N LEU A 22 7.41 -10.17 -9.30
CA LEU A 22 8.33 -9.10 -8.98
C LEU A 22 8.76 -9.36 -7.55
N GLN A 23 10.03 -9.76 -7.37
CA GLN A 23 10.59 -9.91 -6.04
C GLN A 23 10.39 -8.57 -5.32
N PRO A 24 10.03 -8.59 -4.02
CA PRO A 24 9.88 -7.37 -3.25
C PRO A 24 11.14 -6.51 -3.45
N VAL A 25 10.96 -5.34 -4.05
CA VAL A 25 12.05 -4.36 -4.18
C VAL A 25 12.34 -3.86 -2.77
N ALA A 26 13.60 -3.92 -2.34
CA ALA A 26 13.99 -3.45 -1.02
C ALA A 26 13.50 -2.01 -0.80
N GLY A 27 12.75 -1.78 0.28
CA GLY A 27 12.17 -0.47 0.61
C GLY A 27 10.81 -0.20 -0.05
N ALA A 28 10.17 -1.20 -0.66
CA ALA A 28 8.79 -1.10 -1.14
C ALA A 28 7.84 -0.74 0.02
N GLU A 29 8.07 -1.29 1.20
CA GLU A 29 7.23 -1.13 2.38
C GLU A 29 7.27 0.31 2.90
N VAL A 30 8.46 0.84 3.16
CA VAL A 30 8.63 2.24 3.61
C VAL A 30 8.14 3.23 2.55
N THR A 31 8.29 2.90 1.26
CA THR A 31 7.77 3.71 0.16
C THR A 31 6.25 3.71 0.15
N ALA A 32 5.60 2.57 0.34
CA ALA A 32 4.16 2.46 0.39
C ALA A 32 3.55 3.23 1.58
N VAL A 33 4.17 3.14 2.78
CA VAL A 33 3.75 3.94 3.94
C VAL A 33 3.89 5.44 3.65
N ARG A 34 5.00 5.85 2.99
CA ARG A 34 5.21 7.24 2.59
C ARG A 34 4.14 7.72 1.60
N ILE A 35 3.83 6.92 0.58
CA ILE A 35 2.81 7.26 -0.42
C ILE A 35 1.46 7.41 0.27
N ALA A 36 1.01 6.39 1.03
CA ALA A 36 -0.26 6.45 1.73
C ALA A 36 -0.36 7.63 2.72
N THR A 37 0.74 7.96 3.42
CA THR A 37 0.78 9.15 4.29
C THR A 37 0.58 10.44 3.49
N ASN A 38 1.27 10.60 2.35
CA ASN A 38 1.10 11.79 1.50
C ASN A 38 -0.30 11.88 0.91
N ASP A 39 -0.86 10.76 0.50
CA ASP A 39 -2.21 10.71 -0.07
C ASP A 39 -3.27 11.12 0.95
N VAL A 40 -3.18 10.61 2.19
CA VAL A 40 -4.04 11.07 3.30
C VAL A 40 -3.91 12.57 3.52
N LEU A 41 -2.69 13.13 3.48
CA LEU A 41 -2.49 14.57 3.69
C LEU A 41 -3.12 15.39 2.57
N VAL A 42 -3.03 14.92 1.32
CA VAL A 42 -3.64 15.57 0.16
C VAL A 42 -5.18 15.50 0.26
N ASP A 43 -5.75 14.32 0.52
CA ASP A 43 -7.20 14.13 0.71
C ASP A 43 -7.74 15.04 1.83
N LYS A 44 -7.04 15.11 2.95
CA LYS A 44 -7.40 15.98 4.09
C LYS A 44 -7.02 17.46 3.88
N ASN A 45 -6.57 17.84 2.69
CA ASN A 45 -6.20 19.22 2.32
C ASN A 45 -5.19 19.85 3.29
N VAL A 46 -4.24 19.07 3.79
CA VAL A 46 -3.20 19.55 4.70
C VAL A 46 -2.15 20.30 3.89
N PRO A 47 -1.86 21.59 4.19
CA PRO A 47 -0.86 22.35 3.45
C PRO A 47 0.54 21.91 3.87
N ILE A 48 1.13 21.00 3.11
CA ILE A 48 2.48 20.46 3.36
C ILE A 48 3.53 21.55 3.12
N GLY A 49 4.41 21.75 4.10
CA GLY A 49 5.60 22.61 4.02
C GLY A 49 6.85 21.79 3.73
N VAL A 50 7.10 20.77 4.55
CA VAL A 50 8.11 19.73 4.32
C VAL A 50 7.40 18.39 4.21
N ALA A 51 7.57 17.71 3.08
CA ALA A 51 6.95 16.41 2.84
C ALA A 51 7.45 15.37 3.85
N PRO A 52 6.58 14.45 4.31
CA PRO A 52 6.98 13.40 5.22
C PRO A 52 8.08 12.50 4.65
N VAL A 53 9.15 12.32 5.43
CA VAL A 53 10.19 11.31 5.20
C VAL A 53 9.99 10.19 6.21
N CYS A 54 10.09 8.95 5.76
CA CYS A 54 9.79 7.77 6.56
C CYS A 54 11.05 6.92 6.78
N ASP A 55 11.20 6.44 8.00
CA ASP A 55 12.25 5.50 8.40
C ASP A 55 11.64 4.37 9.25
N LEU A 56 12.33 3.23 9.33
CA LEU A 56 11.97 2.13 10.22
C LEU A 56 12.61 2.36 11.60
N GLU A 57 11.79 2.68 12.60
CA GLU A 57 12.18 2.83 14.00
C GLU A 57 11.67 1.61 14.79
N GLY A 58 12.53 0.59 14.96
CA GLY A 58 12.13 -0.68 15.57
C GLY A 58 11.18 -1.46 14.66
N GLU A 59 9.93 -1.65 15.10
CA GLU A 59 8.88 -2.33 14.34
C GLU A 59 7.89 -1.34 13.67
N LEU A 60 8.17 -0.03 13.73
CA LEU A 60 7.30 1.01 13.19
C LEU A 60 7.99 1.75 12.04
N TYR A 61 7.32 1.84 10.90
CA TYR A 61 7.57 2.89 9.94
C TYR A 61 7.03 4.20 10.50
N ILE A 62 7.93 5.16 10.74
CA ILE A 62 7.60 6.48 11.26
C ILE A 62 7.89 7.51 10.17
N CYS A 63 6.86 8.26 9.76
CA CYS A 63 7.06 9.38 8.84
C CYS A 63 6.94 10.70 9.58
N LYS A 64 7.86 11.63 9.31
CA LYS A 64 7.88 12.97 9.92
C LYS A 64 8.02 14.04 8.85
N GLY A 65 7.24 15.11 8.99
CA GLY A 65 7.26 16.29 8.12
C GLY A 65 6.66 17.49 8.84
N THR A 66 6.39 18.57 8.11
CA THR A 66 5.75 19.76 8.68
C THR A 66 4.76 20.41 7.73
N THR A 67 3.72 21.03 8.27
CA THR A 67 2.82 21.89 7.51
C THR A 67 3.49 23.23 7.18
N ARG A 68 2.92 24.00 6.26
CA ARG A 68 3.35 25.38 5.97
C ARG A 68 3.23 26.32 7.17
N THR A 69 2.37 25.98 8.14
CA THR A 69 2.20 26.71 9.40
C THR A 69 3.14 26.22 10.51
N GLY A 70 4.01 25.24 10.21
CA GLY A 70 5.01 24.70 11.14
C GLY A 70 4.49 23.63 12.08
N GLN A 71 3.26 23.13 11.90
CA GLN A 71 2.76 22.02 12.70
C GLN A 71 3.43 20.72 12.27
N GLU A 72 3.80 19.87 13.23
CA GLU A 72 4.35 18.55 12.94
C GLU A 72 3.33 17.70 12.18
N ILE A 73 3.78 17.06 11.11
CA ILE A 73 3.08 15.96 10.46
C ILE A 73 3.76 14.69 10.90
N ARG A 74 2.98 13.73 11.39
CA ARG A 74 3.52 12.45 11.81
C ARG A 74 2.62 11.31 11.40
N SER A 75 3.19 10.23 10.90
CA SER A 75 2.48 8.97 10.71
C SER A 75 3.23 7.78 11.28
N GLU A 76 2.47 6.76 11.66
CA GLU A 76 2.98 5.49 12.17
C GLU A 76 2.32 4.34 11.44
N ALA A 77 3.13 3.37 11.06
CA ALA A 77 2.67 2.10 10.53
C ALA A 77 3.53 0.94 11.04
N LYS A 78 2.92 -0.12 11.57
CA LYS A 78 3.67 -1.31 12.02
C LYS A 78 4.15 -2.12 10.84
N SER A 79 5.43 -2.52 10.83
CA SER A 79 6.07 -3.08 9.64
C SER A 79 5.48 -4.42 9.18
N LEU A 80 5.12 -5.30 10.11
CA LEU A 80 4.52 -6.61 9.82
C LEU A 80 3.02 -6.49 9.49
N GLU A 81 2.33 -5.51 10.07
CA GLU A 81 0.87 -5.35 9.96
C GLU A 81 0.45 -4.42 8.80
N ALA A 82 1.36 -3.56 8.31
CA ALA A 82 1.12 -2.57 7.26
C ALA A 82 0.72 -3.17 5.90
N PHE A 83 1.10 -4.42 5.65
CA PHE A 83 0.93 -5.11 4.36
C PHE A 83 0.19 -6.45 4.52
N GLY A 84 -0.72 -6.52 5.50
CA GLY A 84 -1.62 -7.65 5.67
C GLY A 84 -0.99 -8.91 6.28
N ALA A 85 0.25 -8.88 6.76
CA ALA A 85 0.92 -10.05 7.31
C ALA A 85 0.85 -10.14 8.85
N THR A 86 -0.30 -10.53 9.40
CA THR A 86 -0.37 -11.04 10.78
C THR A 86 -0.57 -12.55 10.79
N THR A 87 0.37 -13.27 11.41
CA THR A 87 0.27 -14.71 11.62
C THR A 87 -0.63 -14.97 12.83
N THR A 88 -1.83 -15.54 12.64
CA THR A 88 -2.55 -16.15 13.78
C THR A 88 -1.80 -17.40 14.27
N GLU A 89 -2.16 -17.92 15.45
CA GLU A 89 -1.67 -19.20 16.00
C GLU A 89 -1.78 -20.37 15.00
N TYR A 90 -2.64 -20.25 13.98
CA TYR A 90 -2.87 -21.23 12.90
C TYR A 90 -2.41 -20.76 11.50
N GLY A 91 -1.69 -19.63 11.39
CA GLY A 91 -1.19 -19.10 10.11
C GLY A 91 -2.21 -18.39 9.22
N ALA A 92 -3.45 -18.17 9.69
CA ALA A 92 -4.47 -17.36 9.00
C ALA A 92 -4.30 -15.85 9.29
N TYR A 93 -4.75 -14.99 8.37
CA TYR A 93 -4.78 -13.53 8.52
C TYR A 93 -6.06 -13.07 9.26
N SER A 94 -5.96 -12.21 10.27
CA SER A 94 -7.09 -11.75 11.10
C SER A 94 -7.55 -10.32 10.75
N PRO A 95 -8.87 -10.02 10.68
CA PRO A 95 -9.36 -8.71 10.28
C PRO A 95 -9.62 -7.80 11.50
N ALA A 96 -8.62 -7.01 11.88
CA ALA A 96 -8.76 -5.64 12.41
C ALA A 96 -7.38 -5.12 12.77
N VAL A 97 -6.75 -4.33 11.90
CA VAL A 97 -5.53 -3.64 12.29
C VAL A 97 -5.45 -2.28 11.62
N VAL A 98 -5.60 -1.23 12.42
CA VAL A 98 -5.14 0.11 12.04
C VAL A 98 -3.64 -0.01 11.84
N SER A 99 -3.21 0.04 10.59
CA SER A 99 -1.79 -0.05 10.25
C SER A 99 -1.22 1.26 9.76
N LEU A 100 -2.04 2.31 9.60
CA LEU A 100 -1.60 3.67 9.34
C LEU A 100 -2.40 4.65 10.21
N LYS A 101 -1.69 5.33 11.10
CA LYS A 101 -2.19 6.48 11.85
C LYS A 101 -1.49 7.74 11.37
N VAL A 102 -2.24 8.81 11.07
CA VAL A 102 -1.68 10.10 10.66
C VAL A 102 -2.19 11.22 11.55
N THR A 103 -1.28 12.04 12.04
CA THR A 103 -1.55 13.19 12.91
C THR A 103 -0.94 14.48 12.34
N VAL A 104 -1.61 15.60 12.60
CA VAL A 104 -1.08 16.97 12.39
C VAL A 104 -1.15 17.72 13.72
N GLY A 105 0.01 18.02 14.30
CA GLY A 105 0.11 18.41 15.71
C GLY A 105 -0.57 17.35 16.60
N ALA A 106 -1.44 17.80 17.52
CA ALA A 106 -2.19 16.90 18.40
C ALA A 106 -3.42 16.24 17.75
N ARG A 107 -3.75 16.59 16.49
CA ARG A 107 -4.98 16.11 15.84
C ARG A 107 -4.71 14.85 15.02
N GLU A 108 -5.42 13.77 15.33
CA GLU A 108 -5.53 12.61 14.44
C GLU A 108 -6.42 12.96 13.25
N ILE A 109 -5.92 12.73 12.04
CA ILE A 109 -6.62 13.03 10.79
C ILE A 109 -6.96 11.78 9.98
N PHE A 110 -6.29 10.66 10.30
CA PHE A 110 -6.54 9.37 9.70
C PHE A 110 -6.09 8.25 10.62
N ASN A 111 -6.85 7.16 10.57
CA ASN A 111 -6.66 5.98 11.37
C ASN A 111 -7.29 4.80 10.61
N GLY A 112 -6.47 4.03 9.89
CA GLY A 112 -6.93 3.02 8.94
C GLY A 112 -5.79 2.15 8.42
N GLN A 113 -5.94 1.59 7.22
CA GLN A 113 -4.96 0.68 6.60
C GLN A 113 -4.22 1.34 5.44
N VAL A 114 -2.91 1.05 5.31
CA VAL A 114 -2.09 1.51 4.16
C VAL A 114 -2.69 1.05 2.84
N GLU A 115 -3.04 -0.24 2.73
CA GLU A 115 -3.55 -0.83 1.48
C GLU A 115 -4.86 -0.20 1.01
N THR A 116 -5.76 0.17 1.92
CA THR A 116 -7.02 0.83 1.57
C THR A 116 -6.78 2.17 0.90
N VAL A 117 -5.90 2.99 1.47
CA VAL A 117 -5.53 4.30 0.90
C VAL A 117 -4.93 4.12 -0.49
N LEU A 118 -3.99 3.18 -0.64
CA LEU A 118 -3.34 2.93 -1.93
C LEU A 118 -4.32 2.39 -2.99
N ALA A 119 -5.26 1.54 -2.59
CA ALA A 119 -6.26 0.97 -3.48
C ALA A 119 -7.26 2.02 -3.99
N GLU A 120 -7.71 2.93 -3.13
CA GLU A 120 -8.58 4.04 -3.50
C GLU A 120 -7.92 4.91 -4.58
N ASN A 121 -6.67 5.31 -4.38
CA ASN A 121 -5.96 6.18 -5.33
C ASN A 121 -5.63 5.48 -6.66
N ALA A 122 -5.37 4.17 -6.63
CA ALA A 122 -5.19 3.38 -7.86
C ALA A 122 -6.47 3.31 -8.71
N GLN A 123 -7.65 3.48 -8.10
CA GLN A 123 -8.93 3.55 -8.83
C GLN A 123 -9.19 4.94 -9.40
N GLU A 124 -8.81 6.01 -8.70
CA GLU A 124 -8.96 7.40 -9.18
C GLU A 124 -8.07 7.76 -10.38
N ALA A 125 -6.98 7.03 -10.60
CA ALA A 125 -6.06 7.23 -11.73
C ALA A 125 -6.55 6.66 -13.08
N LYS A 126 -7.78 6.13 -13.15
CA LYS A 126 -8.41 5.55 -14.36
C LYS A 126 -9.42 6.51 -14.98
#